data_AF-A0A9W6VKA9-F1
#
_entry.id   AF-A0A9W6VKA9-F1
#
_cell.length_a   1.000
_cell.length_b   1.000
_cell.length_c   1.000
_cell.angle_alpha   90.00
_cell.angle_beta   90.00
_cell.angle_gamma   90.00
#
_symmetry.space_group_name_H-M   'P 1'
#
loop_
_entity.id
_entity.type
_entity.pdbx_description
1 polymer ?
#
loop_
_entity_poly.entity_id
_entity_poly.type
_entity_poly.pdbx_seq_one_letter_code
_entity_poly.pdbx_strand_id
1 'polypeptide(L)' 'MKFLVDSSPPDTNRRQRDDVLLRRARIAVFMDGCYWHLCPEHADLPRSNHEWWRRKLEGIVRRDRGYRS' A
#
# COMPACT_ATOMS: atom_id res chain seq x y z
N MET A 1 17.15 -15.67 -10.11
CA MET A 1 15.76 -15.59 -9.62
C MET A 1 15.08 -14.43 -10.34
N LYS A 2 13.88 -14.59 -10.89
CA LYS A 2 13.15 -13.53 -11.63
C LYS A 2 12.02 -12.97 -10.77
N PHE A 3 11.88 -11.65 -10.73
CA PHE A 3 10.83 -10.93 -10.03
C PHE A 3 10.30 -9.79 -10.90
N LEU A 4 9.08 -9.34 -10.64
CA LEU A 4 8.52 -8.12 -11.23
C LEU A 4 8.52 -7.01 -10.18
N VAL A 5 8.62 -5.77 -10.65
CA VAL A 5 8.53 -4.56 -9.82
C VAL A 5 7.34 -3.74 -10.30
N ASP A 6 6.63 -3.09 -9.37
CA ASP A 6 5.49 -2.22 -9.67
C ASP A 6 4.40 -2.92 -10.52
N SER A 7 4.12 -4.18 -10.19
CA SER A 7 3.19 -5.00 -10.97
C SER A 7 1.81 -5.05 -10.33
N SER A 8 0.76 -4.91 -11.14
CA SER A 8 -0.59 -5.30 -10.72
C SER A 8 -0.71 -6.82 -10.74
N PRO A 9 -1.48 -7.42 -9.81
CA PRO A 9 -1.71 -8.85 -9.83
C PRO A 9 -2.39 -9.25 -11.14
N PRO A 10 -1.96 -10.38 -11.74
CA PRO A 10 -2.68 -10.96 -12.85
C PRO A 10 -4.14 -11.24 -12.44
N ASP A 11 -5.08 -11.05 -13.36
CA ASP A 11 -6.53 -11.29 -13.15
C ASP A 11 -7.25 -10.37 -12.16
N THR A 12 -6.74 -9.17 -11.90
CA THR A 12 -7.47 -8.16 -11.13
C THR A 12 -7.67 -6.86 -11.92
N ASN A 13 -8.90 -6.32 -11.93
CA ASN A 13 -9.16 -4.95 -12.40
C ASN A 13 -8.83 -3.91 -11.31
N ARG A 14 -7.93 -4.27 -10.40
CA ARG A 14 -7.53 -3.45 -9.26
C ARG A 14 -6.32 -2.61 -9.67
N ARG A 15 -6.39 -1.30 -9.41
CA ARG A 15 -5.26 -0.38 -9.62
C ARG A 15 -4.17 -0.49 -8.54
N GLN A 16 -4.31 -1.42 -7.61
CA GLN A 16 -3.27 -1.69 -6.61
C GLN A 16 -2.08 -2.37 -7.30
N ARG A 17 -0.88 -2.05 -6.80
CA ARG A 17 0.37 -2.56 -7.32
C ARG A 17 1.20 -3.12 -6.18
N ASP A 18 1.87 -4.23 -6.48
CA ASP A 18 2.86 -4.84 -5.60
C ASP A 18 4.21 -4.21 -5.91
N ASP A 19 4.98 -3.92 -4.86
CA ASP A 19 6.33 -3.36 -5.05
C ASP A 19 7.24 -4.41 -5.67
N VAL A 20 7.16 -5.66 -5.18
CA VAL A 20 7.88 -6.80 -5.74
C VAL A 20 6.99 -8.02 -5.81
N LEU A 21 6.91 -8.65 -6.99
CA LEU A 21 6.16 -9.88 -7.21
C LEU A 21 7.08 -11.04 -7.60
N LEU A 22 7.11 -12.05 -6.73
CA LEU A 22 7.77 -13.33 -6.97
C LEU A 22 6.77 -14.32 -7.57
N ARG A 23 6.45 -14.16 -8.87
CA ARG A 23 5.37 -14.92 -9.54
C ARG A 23 5.41 -16.43 -9.32
N ARG A 24 6.60 -17.05 -9.38
CA ARG A 24 6.74 -18.52 -9.21
C ARG A 24 6.48 -18.97 -7.78
N ALA A 25 6.81 -18.14 -6.79
CA ALA A 25 6.57 -18.41 -5.38
C ALA A 25 5.16 -17.99 -4.94
N ARG A 26 4.42 -17.26 -5.78
CA ARG A 26 3.12 -16.65 -5.44
C ARG A 26 3.22 -15.75 -4.20
N ILE A 27 4.33 -15.03 -4.08
CA ILE A 27 4.59 -14.07 -2.99
C ILE A 27 4.59 -12.66 -3.59
N ALA A 28 3.74 -11.80 -3.04
CA ALA A 28 3.80 -10.36 -3.24
C ALA A 28 4.43 -9.71 -2.00
N VAL A 29 5.33 -8.76 -2.21
CA VAL A 29 6.00 -8.01 -1.15
C VAL A 29 5.59 -6.55 -1.26
N PHE A 30 5.24 -5.96 -0.12
CA PHE A 30 4.84 -4.57 0.02
C PHE A 30 5.85 -3.82 0.90
N MET A 31 6.25 -2.63 0.48
CA MET A 31 7.13 -1.72 1.20
C MET A 31 6.34 -0.49 1.63
N ASP A 32 5.87 -0.50 2.87
CA ASP A 32 4.98 0.53 3.38
C ASP A 32 5.73 1.72 3.95
N GLY A 33 5.55 2.89 3.35
CA GLY A 33 5.93 4.15 3.97
C GLY A 33 5.05 4.45 5.19
N CYS A 34 5.67 4.61 6.37
CA CYS A 34 5.00 4.88 7.65
C CYS A 34 3.97 6.02 7.57
N TYR A 35 4.31 7.09 6.86
CA TYR A 35 3.44 8.26 6.65
C TYR A 35 2.19 7.94 5.82
N TRP A 36 2.33 7.23 4.70
CA TRP A 36 1.24 6.98 3.75
C TRP A 36 0.23 5.96 4.26
N HIS A 37 0.69 4.99 5.05
CA HIS A 37 -0.13 3.89 5.55
C HIS A 37 -0.55 4.05 7.02
N LEU A 38 -0.32 5.22 7.63
CA LEU A 38 -0.63 5.48 9.04
C LEU A 38 -0.15 4.34 9.95
N CYS A 39 1.15 4.01 9.90
CA CYS A 39 1.67 2.98 10.79
C CYS A 39 1.43 3.37 12.26
N PRO A 40 1.07 2.41 13.12
CA PRO A 40 0.68 2.70 14.50
C PRO A 40 1.82 3.26 15.36
N GLU A 41 3.06 3.05 14.95
CA GLU A 41 4.26 3.42 15.73
C GLU A 41 4.86 4.79 15.35
N HIS A 42 4.87 5.13 14.06
CA HIS A 42 5.63 6.28 13.53
C HIS A 42 4.80 7.26 12.70
N ALA A 43 3.49 7.02 12.51
CA ALA A 43 2.69 7.93 11.71
C ALA A 43 2.49 9.26 12.42
N ASP A 44 2.89 10.35 11.76
CA ASP A 44 2.63 11.70 12.22
C ASP A 44 1.74 12.45 11.23
N LEU A 45 0.72 13.12 11.75
CA LEU A 45 -0.21 13.90 10.94
C LEU A 45 0.29 15.34 10.85
N PRO A 46 0.38 15.91 9.63
CA PRO A 46 0.85 17.27 9.47
C PRO A 46 -0.13 18.25 10.12
N ARG A 47 0.42 19.27 10.80
CA ARG A 47 -0.37 20.31 11.49
C ARG A 47 -1.22 21.15 10.53
N SER A 48 -0.72 21.36 9.32
CA SER A 48 -1.44 22.09 8.26
C SER A 48 -2.36 21.16 7.49
N ASN A 49 -3.60 21.61 7.23
CA ASN A 49 -4.63 20.82 6.52
C ASN A 49 -4.91 19.45 7.17
N HIS A 50 -4.83 19.38 8.51
CA HIS A 50 -4.86 18.16 9.30
C HIS A 50 -6.05 17.25 8.95
N GLU A 51 -7.28 17.78 8.92
CA GLU A 51 -8.47 16.99 8.61
C GLU A 51 -8.48 16.42 7.19
N TRP A 52 -7.98 17.19 6.23
CA TRP A 52 -7.87 16.75 4.85
C TRP A 52 -6.87 15.61 4.73
N TRP A 53 -5.70 15.74 5.35
CA TRP A 53 -4.68 14.69 5.37
C TRP A 53 -5.16 13.44 6.07
N ARG A 54 -5.77 13.57 7.25
CA ARG A 54 -6.37 12.45 7.97
C ARG A 54 -7.34 11.67 7.08
N ARG A 55 -8.31 12.36 6.48
CA ARG A 55 -9.31 11.73 5.60
C ARG A 55 -8.67 11.06 4.38
N LYS A 56 -7.66 11.68 3.78
CA LYS A 56 -6.94 11.12 2.62
C LYS A 56 -6.19 9.84 3.01
N LEU A 57 -5.43 9.88 4.10
CA LEU A 57 -4.61 8.76 4.56
C LEU A 57 -5.49 7.59 5.04
N GLU A 58 -6.58 7.86 5.77
CA GLU A 58 -7.58 6.84 6.12
C GLU A 58 -8.16 6.15 4.88
N GLY A 59 -8.36 6.88 3.78
CA GLY A 59 -8.78 6.33 2.49
C GLY A 59 -7.77 5.35 1.91
N ILE A 60 -6.47 5.67 2.01
CA ILE A 60 -5.37 4.80 1.57
C ILE A 60 -5.36 3.52 2.42
N VAL A 61 -5.36 3.64 3.75
CA VAL A 61 -5.38 2.49 4.67
C VAL A 61 -6.56 1.57 4.41
N ARG A 62 -7.76 2.14 4.23
CA ARG A 62 -8.98 1.35 3.93
C ARG A 62 -8.83 0.57 2.63
N ARG A 63 -8.28 1.19 1.59
CA ARG A 63 -8.04 0.55 0.29
C ARG A 63 -7.02 -0.59 0.41
N ASP A 64 -5.96 -0.41 1.20
CA ASP A 64 -4.87 -1.37 1.30
C ASP A 64 -5.29 -2.60 2.13
N ARG A 65 -6.10 -2.43 3.18
CA ARG A 65 -6.69 -3.54 3.95
C ARG A 65 -7.49 -4.52 3.08
N GLY A 66 -8.18 -4.02 2.05
CA GLY A 66 -8.96 -4.86 1.13
C GLY A 66 -8.12 -5.61 0.09
N TYR A 67 -6.81 -5.36 0.04
CA TYR A 67 -5.89 -5.88 -0.97
C TYR A 67 -4.85 -6.85 -0.43
N ARG A 68 -4.36 -6.62 0.80
CA ARG A 68 -3.30 -7.42 1.43
C ARG A 68 -3.80 -8.69 2.15
N SER A 69 -4.86 -9.34 1.63
CA SER A 69 -5.47 -10.55 2.22
C SER A 69 -4.76 -11.84 1.81
#